data_AF-A0A7C9CXQ0-F1
#
_entry.id   AF-A0A7C9CXQ0-F1
#
_cell.length_a   1.000
_cell.length_b   1.000
_cell.length_c   1.000
_cell.angle_alpha   90.00
_cell.angle_beta   90.00
_cell.angle_gamma   90.00
#
_symmetry.space_group_name_H-M   'P 1'
#
loop_
_entity.id
_entity.type
_entity.pdbx_description
1 polymer ?
#
loop_
_entity_poly.entity_id
_entity_poly.type
_entity_poly.pdbx_seq_one_letter_code
_entity_poly.pdbx_strand_id
1 'polypeptide(L)'
;FSRISSCNPEPACQTIRREEDVEEKKKLPTPFLGFTPLDNLGISSIIKERMTQALRYFKESTEQNHILAQVWAPVKNGNRYVLTTSGQPFVLDPHSNGLHQYRTVSLMYMFAVDGEINGTLGLPGRVFRQKLPEWTPNVQYYSS
;
A
#
# COMPACT_ATOMS: atom_id res chain seq x y z
N PHE A 1 47.98 -37.82 -54.81
CA PHE A 1 49.46 -37.68 -54.89
C PHE A 1 49.96 -36.99 -53.63
N SER A 2 51.05 -37.52 -53.10
CA SER A 2 51.59 -37.51 -51.73
C SER A 2 52.04 -36.17 -51.14
N ARG A 3 51.97 -36.01 -49.80
CA ARG A 3 53.17 -36.05 -48.91
C ARG A 3 52.79 -35.97 -47.42
N ILE A 4 53.38 -36.88 -46.66
CA ILE A 4 53.55 -36.91 -45.21
C ILE A 4 54.87 -36.18 -44.89
N SER A 5 54.97 -35.50 -43.75
CA SER A 5 56.25 -35.28 -43.05
C SER A 5 56.05 -35.30 -41.53
N SER A 6 57.07 -35.76 -40.83
CA SER A 6 57.05 -36.48 -39.55
C SER A 6 57.92 -35.78 -38.48
N CYS A 7 57.41 -35.75 -37.24
CA CYS A 7 58.02 -35.89 -35.90
C CYS A 7 59.30 -35.13 -35.38
N ASN A 8 59.10 -34.47 -34.21
CA ASN A 8 59.85 -34.42 -32.90
C ASN A 8 61.20 -33.68 -32.72
N PRO A 9 61.74 -33.40 -31.49
CA PRO A 9 61.26 -33.55 -30.07
C PRO A 9 61.53 -32.34 -29.10
N GLU A 10 61.24 -32.49 -27.78
CA GLU A 10 61.35 -31.52 -26.64
C GLU A 10 62.76 -31.04 -26.20
N PRO A 11 62.91 -30.13 -25.20
CA PRO A 11 63.10 -30.59 -23.79
C PRO A 11 62.46 -29.73 -22.66
N ALA A 12 62.30 -30.33 -21.48
CA ALA A 12 61.80 -29.75 -20.22
C ALA A 12 62.72 -28.72 -19.54
N CYS A 13 62.15 -27.74 -18.81
CA CYS A 13 62.71 -27.21 -17.55
C CYS A 13 61.68 -26.38 -16.73
N GLN A 14 62.01 -26.20 -15.44
CA GLN A 14 61.14 -26.01 -14.28
C GLN A 14 60.64 -24.59 -13.97
N THR A 15 59.52 -24.55 -13.22
CA THR A 15 59.15 -23.65 -12.10
C THR A 15 59.31 -22.13 -12.25
N ILE A 16 58.18 -21.41 -12.30
CA ILE A 16 57.98 -20.14 -11.57
C ILE A 16 56.56 -20.11 -10.98
N ARG A 17 56.50 -19.95 -9.65
CA ARG A 17 55.31 -19.59 -8.87
C ARG A 17 54.90 -18.14 -9.16
N ARG A 18 53.60 -17.86 -9.18
CA ARG A 18 52.93 -16.72 -8.52
C ARG A 18 51.42 -16.83 -8.71
N GLU A 19 50.72 -16.77 -7.58
CA GLU A 19 49.27 -16.71 -7.40
C GLU A 19 48.74 -15.39 -7.95
N GLU A 20 47.53 -15.36 -8.53
CA GLU A 20 46.62 -14.21 -8.52
C GLU A 20 45.24 -14.58 -9.09
N ASP A 21 44.23 -13.88 -8.56
CA ASP A 21 42.80 -13.84 -8.93
C ASP A 21 41.81 -14.89 -8.36
N VAL A 22 41.39 -14.65 -7.12
CA VAL A 22 39.95 -14.61 -6.81
C VAL A 22 39.66 -13.30 -6.07
N GLU A 23 39.39 -12.24 -6.84
CA GLU A 23 38.90 -10.98 -6.28
C GLU A 23 37.46 -11.15 -5.77
N GLU A 24 37.35 -11.22 -4.45
CA GLU A 24 36.12 -11.24 -3.66
C GLU A 24 35.32 -9.96 -3.91
N LYS A 25 34.45 -9.96 -4.93
CA LYS A 25 33.40 -8.94 -5.07
C LYS A 25 32.41 -9.07 -3.91
N LYS A 26 32.71 -8.37 -2.81
CA LYS A 26 31.76 -8.00 -1.76
C LYS A 26 30.63 -7.20 -2.41
N LYS A 27 29.62 -7.90 -2.92
CA LYS A 27 28.32 -7.29 -3.21
C LYS A 27 27.77 -6.79 -1.88
N LEU A 28 27.78 -5.48 -1.70
CA LEU A 28 26.97 -4.85 -0.66
C LEU A 28 25.52 -5.32 -0.84
N PRO A 29 24.83 -5.70 0.25
CA PRO A 29 23.40 -5.97 0.17
C PRO A 29 22.71 -4.66 -0.22
N THR A 30 22.11 -4.69 -1.40
CA THR A 30 21.24 -3.63 -1.88
C THR A 30 20.04 -3.56 -0.91
N PRO A 31 19.61 -2.37 -0.44
CA PRO A 31 18.46 -2.25 0.45
C PRO A 31 17.18 -2.40 -0.38
N PHE A 32 16.99 -3.56 -0.99
CA PHE A 32 15.66 -3.97 -1.41
C PHE A 32 14.94 -4.39 -0.13
N LEU A 33 14.14 -3.45 0.38
CA LEU A 33 13.15 -3.67 1.43
C LEU A 33 12.20 -4.80 0.99
N GLY A 34 12.64 -6.04 1.19
CA GLY A 34 11.76 -7.21 1.25
C GLY A 34 11.01 -7.13 2.57
N PHE A 35 9.96 -6.33 2.61
CA PHE A 35 9.08 -6.27 3.78
C PHE A 35 8.49 -7.67 4.00
N THR A 36 8.76 -8.24 5.17
CA THR A 36 8.07 -9.48 5.56
C THR A 36 6.60 -9.16 5.85
N PRO A 37 5.66 -10.11 5.69
CA PRO A 37 4.25 -9.87 5.99
C PRO A 37 3.99 -9.37 7.43
N LEU A 38 4.88 -9.68 8.37
CA LEU A 38 4.81 -9.25 9.76
C LEU A 38 5.09 -7.74 9.92
N ASP A 39 6.07 -7.22 9.17
CA ASP A 39 6.41 -5.79 9.19
C ASP A 39 5.28 -4.94 8.56
N ASN A 40 4.64 -5.45 7.52
CA ASN A 40 3.49 -4.78 6.90
C ASN A 40 2.29 -4.67 7.86
N LEU A 41 2.03 -5.72 8.65
CA LEU A 41 0.99 -5.67 9.69
C LEU A 41 1.31 -4.62 10.76
N GLY A 42 2.58 -4.54 11.17
CA GLY A 42 3.07 -3.51 12.10
C GLY A 42 2.91 -2.09 11.55
N ILE A 43 3.32 -1.85 10.31
CA ILE A 43 3.18 -0.55 9.63
C ILE A 43 1.70 -0.17 9.50
N SER A 44 0.83 -1.11 9.11
CA SER A 44 -0.61 -0.87 9.02
C SER A 44 -1.21 -0.47 10.37
N SER A 45 -0.80 -1.14 11.46
CA SER A 45 -1.23 -0.80 12.83
C SER A 45 -0.82 0.61 13.22
N ILE A 46 0.44 0.98 12.98
CA ILE A 46 0.96 2.34 13.27
C ILE A 46 0.19 3.40 12.48
N ILE A 47 -0.06 3.16 11.18
CA ILE A 47 -0.82 4.10 10.34
C ILE A 47 -2.24 4.27 10.89
N LYS A 48 -2.92 3.19 11.24
CA LYS A 48 -4.28 3.25 11.82
C LYS A 48 -4.30 4.00 13.15
N GLU A 49 -3.32 3.78 14.01
CA GLU A 49 -3.19 4.48 15.28
C GLU A 49 -3.01 5.99 15.07
N ARG A 50 -2.08 6.37 14.18
CA ARG A 50 -1.85 7.79 13.84
C ARG A 50 -3.07 8.44 13.21
N MET A 51 -3.78 7.75 12.33
CA MET A 51 -5.05 8.24 11.76
C MET A 51 -6.10 8.43 12.86
N THR A 52 -6.24 7.45 13.76
CA THR A 52 -7.18 7.55 14.89
C THR A 52 -6.87 8.75 15.76
N GLN A 53 -5.60 9.01 16.05
CA GLN A 53 -5.16 10.17 16.82
C GLN A 53 -5.46 11.48 16.08
N ALA A 54 -5.19 11.55 14.78
CA ALA A 54 -5.47 12.74 13.97
C ALA A 54 -6.98 13.05 13.91
N LEU A 55 -7.83 12.02 13.79
CA LEU A 55 -9.28 12.20 13.82
C LEU A 55 -9.77 12.70 15.18
N ARG A 56 -9.19 12.21 16.29
CA ARG A 56 -9.51 12.70 17.64
C ARG A 56 -9.17 14.18 17.79
N TYR A 57 -7.96 14.57 17.38
CA TYR A 57 -7.57 15.98 17.38
C TYR A 57 -8.47 16.84 16.49
N PHE A 58 -8.87 16.33 15.32
CA PHE A 58 -9.81 17.03 14.45
C PHE A 58 -11.15 17.29 15.18
N LYS A 59 -11.75 16.25 15.79
CA LYS A 59 -12.99 16.40 16.57
C LYS A 59 -12.83 17.40 17.73
N GLU A 60 -11.70 17.36 18.44
CA GLU A 60 -11.43 18.26 19.57
C GLU A 60 -11.18 19.71 19.12
N SER A 61 -10.61 19.90 17.92
CA SER A 61 -10.36 21.24 17.35
C SER A 61 -11.61 21.93 16.83
N THR A 62 -12.68 21.17 16.56
CA THR A 62 -13.96 21.74 16.14
C THR A 62 -14.81 22.01 17.37
N GLU A 63 -15.32 23.23 17.53
CA GLU A 63 -16.30 23.57 18.58
C GLU A 63 -17.68 22.90 18.36
N GLN A 64 -17.79 22.00 17.38
CA GLN A 64 -19.01 21.37 16.92
C GLN A 64 -19.20 20.00 17.60
N ASN A 65 -20.22 19.88 18.43
CA ASN A 65 -20.55 18.64 19.16
C ASN A 65 -21.39 17.64 18.34
N HIS A 66 -21.37 17.71 17.01
CA HIS A 66 -22.20 16.84 16.14
C HIS A 66 -21.43 16.43 14.88
N ILE A 67 -20.28 15.80 15.07
CA ILE A 67 -19.41 15.34 13.97
C ILE A 67 -19.29 13.83 13.96
N LEU A 68 -19.28 13.29 12.73
CA LEU A 68 -18.79 11.97 12.40
C LEU A 68 -17.66 12.15 11.38
N ALA A 69 -16.45 11.71 11.72
CA ALA A 69 -15.35 11.59 10.77
C ALA A 69 -14.95 10.11 10.68
N GLN A 70 -14.93 9.57 9.46
CA GLN A 70 -14.67 8.16 9.20
C GLN A 70 -13.74 8.00 8.00
N VAL A 71 -12.88 7.00 8.04
CA VAL A 71 -11.93 6.71 6.97
C VAL A 71 -12.53 5.68 6.02
N TRP A 72 -12.45 5.97 4.72
CA TRP A 72 -12.65 5.01 3.64
C TRP A 72 -11.29 4.54 3.15
N ALA A 73 -11.01 3.24 3.28
CA ALA A 73 -9.74 2.67 2.85
C ALA A 73 -9.96 1.47 1.91
N PRO A 74 -9.05 1.25 0.95
CA PRO A 74 -9.13 0.10 0.07
C PRO A 74 -8.80 -1.18 0.84
N VAL A 75 -9.70 -2.16 0.75
CA VAL A 75 -9.51 -3.51 1.28
C VAL A 75 -9.65 -4.53 0.16
N LYS A 76 -8.90 -5.62 0.26
CA LYS A 76 -9.00 -6.71 -0.70
C LYS A 76 -10.29 -7.49 -0.44
N ASN A 77 -11.15 -7.55 -1.46
CA ASN A 77 -12.38 -8.33 -1.46
C ASN A 77 -12.34 -9.31 -2.64
N GLY A 78 -11.96 -10.56 -2.37
CA GLY A 78 -11.65 -11.54 -3.40
C GLY A 78 -10.49 -11.08 -4.30
N ASN A 79 -10.78 -10.90 -5.59
CA ASN A 79 -9.80 -10.49 -6.60
C ASN A 79 -9.77 -8.98 -6.86
N ARG A 80 -10.60 -8.19 -6.16
CA ARG A 80 -10.73 -6.74 -6.37
C ARG A 80 -10.46 -5.97 -5.09
N TYR A 81 -10.22 -4.67 -5.23
CA TYR A 81 -10.15 -3.74 -4.10
C TYR A 81 -11.41 -2.89 -4.05
N VAL A 82 -11.94 -2.73 -2.84
CA VAL A 82 -13.12 -1.90 -2.58
C VAL A 82 -12.84 -0.97 -1.42
N LEU A 83 -13.39 0.23 -1.47
CA LEU A 83 -13.37 1.16 -0.35
C LEU A 83 -14.46 0.77 0.64
N THR A 84 -14.07 0.65 1.91
CA THR A 84 -15.01 0.42 3.00
C THR A 84 -14.59 1.22 4.23
N THR A 85 -15.54 1.43 5.13
CA THR A 85 -15.30 1.96 6.48
C THR A 85 -15.19 0.86 7.53
N SER A 86 -15.43 -0.40 7.15
CA SER A 86 -15.31 -1.55 8.05
C SER A 86 -13.85 -1.80 8.43
N GLY A 87 -13.59 -1.95 9.73
CA GLY A 87 -12.24 -2.09 10.28
C GLY A 87 -11.35 -0.85 10.13
N GLN A 88 -11.93 0.30 9.78
CA GLN A 88 -11.23 1.57 9.62
C GLN A 88 -11.45 2.53 10.80
N PRO A 89 -10.48 3.42 11.07
CA PRO A 89 -10.62 4.45 12.08
C PRO A 89 -11.84 5.36 11.85
N PHE A 90 -12.51 5.72 12.94
CA PHE A 90 -13.55 6.73 12.95
C PHE A 90 -13.59 7.43 14.30
N VAL A 91 -14.17 8.62 14.33
CA VAL A 91 -14.56 9.34 15.54
C VAL A 91 -15.98 9.81 15.35
N LEU A 92 -16.75 9.74 16.42
CA LEU A 92 -18.16 10.06 16.41
C LEU A 92 -18.51 10.79 17.70
N ASP A 93 -19.34 11.81 17.60
CA ASP A 93 -19.90 12.44 18.78
C ASP A 93 -20.93 11.52 19.47
N PRO A 94 -20.76 11.22 20.77
CA PRO A 94 -21.64 10.30 21.49
C PRO A 94 -23.08 10.81 21.62
N HIS A 95 -23.33 12.12 21.52
CA HIS A 95 -24.64 12.73 21.77
C HIS A 95 -25.55 12.78 20.52
N SER A 96 -25.08 12.33 19.36
CA SER A 96 -25.85 12.38 18.10
C SER A 96 -26.37 11.01 17.65
N ASN A 97 -27.60 10.66 18.05
CA ASN A 97 -28.23 9.38 17.68
C ASN A 97 -28.30 9.18 16.15
N GLY A 98 -28.59 10.24 15.38
CA GLY A 98 -28.62 10.17 13.91
C GLY A 98 -27.26 9.79 13.30
N LEU A 99 -26.16 10.33 13.84
CA LEU A 99 -24.82 10.01 13.35
C LEU A 99 -24.38 8.59 13.73
N HIS A 100 -24.81 8.06 14.89
CA HIS A 100 -24.61 6.65 15.25
C HIS A 100 -25.30 5.71 14.25
N GLN A 101 -26.54 6.01 13.88
CA GLN A 101 -27.28 5.24 12.88
C GLN A 101 -26.60 5.33 11.51
N TYR A 102 -26.20 6.53 11.09
CA TYR A 102 -25.46 6.69 9.83
C TYR A 102 -24.16 5.90 9.83
N ARG A 103 -23.39 5.89 10.94
CA ARG A 103 -22.18 5.08 11.07
C ARG A 103 -22.47 3.58 10.94
N THR A 104 -23.57 3.12 11.53
CA THR A 104 -23.97 1.71 11.47
C THR A 104 -24.30 1.30 10.03
N VAL A 105 -25.06 2.13 9.33
CA VAL A 105 -25.39 1.91 7.91
C VAL A 105 -24.14 2.00 7.03
N SER A 106 -23.21 2.94 7.31
CA SER A 106 -22.00 3.13 6.50
C SER A 106 -21.05 1.93 6.50
N LEU A 107 -21.12 1.06 7.51
CA LEU A 107 -20.36 -0.20 7.57
C LEU A 107 -20.78 -1.20 6.50
N MET A 108 -22.03 -1.12 6.02
CA MET A 108 -22.59 -2.05 5.04
C MET A 108 -22.30 -1.64 3.59
N TYR A 109 -21.76 -0.43 3.37
CA TYR A 109 -21.47 0.09 2.04
C TYR A 109 -20.03 -0.22 1.61
N MET A 110 -19.90 -0.52 0.32
CA MET A 110 -18.62 -0.72 -0.37
C MET A 110 -18.65 0.04 -1.70
N PHE A 111 -17.54 0.68 -2.05
CA PHE A 111 -17.39 1.41 -3.32
C PHE A 111 -16.25 0.84 -4.15
N ALA A 112 -16.40 0.84 -5.47
CA ALA A 112 -15.34 0.44 -6.38
C ALA A 112 -14.16 1.42 -6.33
N VAL A 113 -12.95 0.89 -6.47
CA VAL A 113 -11.74 1.72 -6.60
C VAL A 113 -11.46 2.08 -8.06
N ASP A 114 -11.80 1.18 -8.98
CA ASP A 114 -11.47 1.22 -10.41
C ASP A 114 -12.68 1.52 -11.33
N GLY A 115 -13.90 1.53 -10.78
CA GLY A 115 -15.14 1.82 -11.52
C GLY A 115 -15.79 0.60 -12.16
N GLU A 116 -15.23 -0.58 -11.91
CA GLU A 116 -15.66 -1.85 -12.52
C GLU A 116 -16.87 -2.49 -11.84
N ILE A 117 -17.32 -1.97 -10.69
CA ILE A 117 -18.52 -2.45 -10.00
C ILE A 117 -19.65 -1.49 -10.38
N ASN A 118 -20.49 -1.89 -11.33
CA ASN A 118 -21.70 -1.18 -11.75
C ASN A 118 -21.51 0.23 -12.36
N GLY A 119 -20.28 0.60 -12.75
CA GLY A 119 -19.99 1.82 -13.53
C GLY A 119 -19.98 3.14 -12.74
N THR A 120 -20.43 3.16 -11.49
CA THR A 120 -20.41 4.36 -10.64
C THR A 120 -19.46 4.16 -9.45
N LEU A 121 -18.48 5.06 -9.33
CA LEU A 121 -17.49 5.02 -8.25
C LEU A 121 -18.07 5.43 -6.87
N GLY A 122 -19.27 5.99 -6.84
CA GLY A 122 -19.81 6.69 -5.67
C GLY A 122 -18.89 7.83 -5.21
N LEU A 123 -19.29 8.52 -4.13
CA LEU A 123 -18.50 9.64 -3.60
C LEU A 123 -17.09 9.22 -3.17
N PRO A 124 -16.91 8.17 -2.34
CA PRO A 124 -15.58 7.81 -1.88
C PRO A 124 -14.67 7.34 -3.03
N GLY A 125 -15.21 6.61 -4.01
CA GLY A 125 -14.41 6.10 -5.13
C GLY A 125 -13.94 7.22 -6.08
N ARG A 126 -14.76 8.25 -6.32
CA ARG A 126 -14.35 9.39 -7.15
C ARG A 126 -13.21 10.17 -6.51
N VAL A 127 -13.36 10.56 -5.24
CA VAL A 127 -12.33 11.28 -4.48
C VAL A 127 -11.05 10.46 -4.39
N PHE A 128 -11.16 9.16 -4.10
CA PHE A 128 -10.00 8.27 -4.02
C PHE A 128 -9.24 8.18 -5.34
N ARG A 129 -9.95 8.04 -6.47
CA ARG A 129 -9.34 7.94 -7.80
C ARG A 129 -8.73 9.26 -8.26
N GLN A 130 -9.46 10.37 -8.07
CA GLN A 130 -9.05 11.70 -8.52
C GLN A 130 -8.00 12.33 -7.60
N LYS A 131 -7.91 11.89 -6.34
CA LYS A 131 -7.05 12.46 -5.30
C LYS A 131 -7.31 13.95 -5.04
N LEU A 132 -8.55 14.38 -5.26
CA LEU A 132 -9.02 15.74 -5.03
C LEU A 132 -10.14 15.71 -3.98
N PRO A 133 -10.12 16.61 -2.98
CA PRO A 133 -11.17 16.67 -1.99
C PRO A 133 -12.49 17.15 -2.61
N GLU A 134 -13.60 16.53 -2.21
CA GLU A 134 -14.97 16.99 -2.50
C GLU A 134 -15.65 17.39 -1.18
N TRP A 135 -16.44 18.46 -1.19
CA TRP A 135 -17.20 18.94 -0.03
C TRP A 135 -18.55 19.53 -0.46
N THR A 136 -19.57 19.37 0.38
CA THR A 136 -20.87 20.04 0.26
C THR A 136 -21.43 20.35 1.64
N PRO A 137 -22.14 21.48 1.83
CA PRO A 137 -22.88 21.75 3.06
C PRO A 137 -24.15 20.89 3.18
N ASN A 138 -24.65 20.32 2.08
CA ASN A 138 -25.82 19.42 2.07
C ASN A 138 -25.56 18.21 1.17
N VAL A 139 -25.66 17.01 1.75
CA VAL A 139 -25.44 15.74 1.05
C VAL A 139 -26.40 15.54 -0.13
N GLN A 140 -27.57 16.17 -0.12
CA GLN A 140 -28.57 16.09 -1.19
C GLN A 140 -28.09 16.71 -2.51
N TYR A 141 -27.03 17.51 -2.50
CA TYR A 141 -26.44 18.06 -3.72
C TYR A 141 -25.54 17.08 -4.46
N TYR A 142 -25.20 15.94 -3.85
CA TYR A 142 -24.56 14.87 -4.59
C TYR A 142 -25.59 14.15 -5.45
N SER A 143 -25.45 14.27 -6.77
CA SER A 143 -26.21 13.45 -7.70
C SER A 143 -25.76 11.99 -7.60
N SER A 144 -26.76 11.10 -7.63
CA SER A 144 -26.56 9.64 -7.64
C SER A 144 -25.83 9.17 -8.89
#